data_AF-A0A1C4ZGE3-F1
#
_entry.id   AF-A0A1C4ZGE3-F1
#
_cell.length_a   1.000
_cell.length_b   1.000
_cell.length_c   1.000
_cell.angle_alpha   90.00
_cell.angle_beta   90.00
_cell.angle_gamma   90.00
#
_symmetry.space_group_name_H-M   'P 1'
#
loop_
_entity.id
_entity.type
_entity.pdbx_description
1 polymer ?
#
loop_
_entity_poly.entity_id
_entity_poly.type
_entity_poly.pdbx_seq_one_letter_code
_entity_poly.pdbx_strand_id
1 'polypeptide(L)'
;MAVRESRGLSLAAGASLLAAVTLAAAAGCAQQEGPPPGSALESAGVDTGRDYAVTLSTHCGIDVTEFGGRWWKAERPVGDPGARPDPSDPSVMRYDGEISGKMRLLSTEKLQFTADTGDLVVRFDPTAESPEICK
;
A
#
# COMPACT_ATOMS: atom_id res chain seq x y z
N MET A 1 -78.47 -35.71 -29.00
CA MET A 1 -77.45 -34.88 -28.31
C MET A 1 -77.92 -33.44 -28.50
N ALA A 2 -78.66 -32.84 -27.56
CA ALA A 2 -78.23 -32.15 -26.33
C ALA A 2 -77.27 -30.97 -26.63
N VAL A 3 -77.37 -29.74 -26.09
CA VAL A 3 -78.33 -28.96 -25.29
C VAL A 3 -77.79 -27.52 -25.28
N ARG A 4 -78.70 -26.53 -25.24
CA ARG A 4 -78.66 -25.09 -24.89
C ARG A 4 -77.36 -24.29 -24.62
N GLU A 5 -77.43 -23.07 -25.17
CA GLU A 5 -77.05 -21.71 -24.68
C GLU A 5 -76.41 -21.55 -23.29
N SER A 6 -75.49 -20.58 -23.15
CA SER A 6 -75.77 -19.27 -22.48
C SER A 6 -74.56 -18.33 -22.41
N ARG A 7 -74.91 -17.04 -22.40
CA ARG A 7 -74.06 -15.83 -22.36
C ARG A 7 -73.35 -15.64 -21.01
N GLY A 8 -72.23 -14.93 -21.02
CA GLY A 8 -71.67 -14.33 -19.80
C GLY A 8 -70.51 -13.39 -20.08
N LEU A 9 -70.79 -12.08 -20.20
CA LEU A 9 -69.81 -11.01 -20.03
C LEU A 9 -69.48 -10.87 -18.55
N SER A 10 -68.20 -10.81 -18.20
CA SER A 10 -67.74 -10.18 -16.96
C SER A 10 -66.57 -9.25 -17.26
N LEU A 11 -66.84 -7.94 -17.19
CA LEU A 11 -65.83 -6.95 -16.88
C LEU A 11 -65.46 -7.11 -15.39
N ALA A 12 -64.18 -7.31 -15.11
CA ALA A 12 -63.63 -7.09 -13.77
C ALA A 12 -62.47 -6.10 -13.91
N ALA A 13 -62.74 -4.87 -13.48
CA ALA A 13 -61.73 -3.90 -13.13
C ALA A 13 -60.94 -4.44 -11.94
N GLY A 14 -59.67 -4.77 -12.13
CA GLY A 14 -58.76 -5.26 -11.10
C GLY A 14 -57.62 -4.27 -10.91
N ALA A 15 -57.67 -3.58 -9.77
CA ALA A 15 -56.77 -2.51 -9.38
C ALA A 15 -55.30 -2.93 -9.22
N SER A 16 -54.44 -1.94 -9.42
CA SER A 16 -53.00 -1.91 -9.19
C SER A 16 -52.52 -2.61 -7.92
N LEU A 17 -51.47 -3.42 -8.05
CA LEU A 17 -50.50 -3.70 -7.01
C LEU A 17 -49.11 -3.73 -7.68
N LEU A 18 -48.54 -2.54 -7.85
CA LEU A 18 -47.11 -2.37 -8.11
C LEU A 18 -46.38 -2.85 -6.86
N ALA A 19 -45.88 -4.08 -6.90
CA ALA A 19 -44.91 -4.57 -5.94
C ALA A 19 -43.62 -3.77 -6.11
N ALA A 20 -43.42 -2.76 -5.26
CA ALA A 20 -42.15 -2.10 -5.11
C ALA A 20 -41.17 -3.14 -4.53
N VAL A 21 -40.32 -3.69 -5.41
CA VAL A 21 -39.18 -4.50 -5.01
C VAL A 21 -38.25 -3.60 -4.21
N THR A 22 -38.28 -3.75 -2.89
CA THR A 22 -37.27 -3.19 -1.98
C THR A 22 -35.95 -3.92 -2.25
N LEU A 23 -35.16 -3.39 -3.19
CA LEU A 23 -33.74 -3.72 -3.32
C LEU A 23 -33.05 -3.18 -2.06
N ALA A 24 -32.94 -4.04 -1.04
CA ALA A 24 -32.00 -3.83 0.05
C ALA A 24 -30.60 -3.92 -0.56
N ALA A 25 -30.08 -2.77 -1.00
CA ALA A 25 -28.66 -2.60 -1.23
C ALA A 25 -27.97 -2.78 0.12
N ALA A 26 -27.61 -4.02 0.43
CA ALA A 26 -26.54 -4.28 1.36
C ALA A 26 -25.30 -3.66 0.73
N ALA A 27 -25.06 -2.38 1.04
CA ALA A 27 -23.76 -1.76 0.99
C ALA A 27 -22.89 -2.49 2.02
N GLY A 28 -22.60 -3.76 1.73
CA GLY A 28 -21.50 -4.46 2.36
C GLY A 28 -20.28 -3.66 1.97
N CYS A 29 -19.61 -3.11 2.98
CA CYS A 29 -18.29 -2.54 2.86
C CYS A 29 -17.41 -3.62 2.21
N ALA A 30 -17.30 -3.59 0.88
CA ALA A 30 -16.25 -4.28 0.17
C ALA A 30 -14.98 -3.54 0.57
N GLN A 31 -14.43 -3.94 1.71
CA GLN A 31 -13.14 -3.51 2.18
C GLN A 31 -12.20 -3.94 1.07
N GLN A 32 -11.75 -2.98 0.26
CA GLN A 32 -10.79 -3.23 -0.80
C GLN A 32 -9.49 -3.62 -0.11
N GLU A 33 -9.36 -4.91 0.21
CA GLU A 33 -8.12 -5.50 0.65
C GLU A 33 -7.10 -5.17 -0.44
N GLY A 34 -6.10 -4.37 -0.06
CA GLY A 34 -4.99 -4.08 -0.96
C GLY A 34 -4.38 -5.38 -1.48
N PRO A 35 -3.66 -5.33 -2.60
CA PRO A 35 -2.97 -6.50 -3.12
C PRO A 35 -2.16 -7.16 -2.01
N PRO A 36 -2.11 -8.51 -1.97
CA PRO A 36 -1.37 -9.20 -0.93
C PRO A 36 0.08 -8.71 -0.91
N PRO A 37 0.71 -8.67 0.28
CA PRO A 37 1.97 -7.96 0.51
C PRO A 37 3.14 -8.35 -0.42
N GLY A 38 3.13 -9.56 -1.00
CA GLY A 38 4.11 -9.99 -1.99
C GLY A 38 3.87 -9.44 -3.41
N SER A 39 2.63 -9.20 -3.79
CA SER A 39 2.27 -8.85 -5.18
C SER A 39 2.75 -7.47 -5.61
N ALA A 40 2.88 -6.52 -4.67
CA ALA A 40 3.47 -5.21 -4.95
C ALA A 40 4.96 -5.34 -5.32
N LEU A 41 5.70 -6.15 -4.57
CA LEU A 41 7.13 -6.38 -4.77
C LEU A 41 7.41 -7.11 -6.09
N GLU A 42 6.61 -8.13 -6.40
CA GLU A 42 6.69 -8.86 -7.67
C GLU A 42 6.40 -7.93 -8.86
N SER A 43 5.34 -7.11 -8.77
CA SER A 43 4.98 -6.15 -9.82
C SER A 43 6.05 -5.08 -10.04
N ALA A 44 6.78 -4.71 -8.98
CA ALA A 44 7.90 -3.78 -9.03
C ALA A 44 9.21 -4.42 -9.51
N GLY A 45 9.26 -5.73 -9.77
CA GLY A 45 10.48 -6.44 -10.16
C GLY A 45 11.54 -6.48 -9.05
N VAL A 46 11.08 -6.53 -7.79
CA VAL A 46 11.95 -6.61 -6.61
C VAL A 46 12.19 -8.07 -6.26
N ASP A 47 13.41 -8.52 -6.49
CA ASP A 47 13.90 -9.85 -6.19
C ASP A 47 14.50 -9.93 -4.79
N THR A 48 14.20 -11.01 -4.06
CA THR A 48 14.87 -11.29 -2.77
C THR A 48 16.37 -11.51 -2.98
N GLY A 49 17.19 -10.93 -2.11
CA GLY A 49 18.65 -11.07 -2.12
C GLY A 49 19.37 -10.14 -3.10
N ARG A 50 18.67 -9.42 -3.96
CA ARG A 50 19.26 -8.44 -4.88
C ARG A 50 19.45 -7.07 -4.18
N ASP A 51 20.57 -6.42 -4.51
CA ASP A 51 20.83 -5.04 -4.06
C ASP A 51 20.30 -4.03 -5.09
N TYR A 52 19.59 -3.02 -4.60
CA TYR A 52 19.04 -1.91 -5.36
C TYR A 52 19.64 -0.62 -4.84
N ALA A 53 20.34 0.12 -5.71
CA ALA A 53 20.86 1.44 -5.35
C ALA A 53 19.69 2.40 -5.10
N VAL A 54 19.70 3.08 -3.96
CA VAL A 54 18.69 4.06 -3.57
C VAL A 54 19.32 5.24 -2.86
N THR A 55 18.60 6.35 -2.85
CA THR A 55 18.87 7.48 -1.97
C THR A 55 17.70 7.63 -1.01
N LEU A 56 17.96 7.54 0.30
CA LEU A 56 16.94 7.74 1.33
C LEU A 56 16.98 9.18 1.84
N SER A 57 15.82 9.83 1.96
CA SER A 57 15.71 11.07 2.72
C SER A 57 15.85 10.78 4.21
N THR A 58 16.68 11.54 4.90
CA THR A 58 16.99 11.38 6.33
C THR A 58 16.82 12.66 7.14
N HIS A 59 16.28 13.73 6.54
CA HIS A 59 16.15 15.02 7.20
C HIS A 59 15.29 14.99 8.48
N CYS A 60 14.36 14.04 8.57
CA CYS A 60 13.55 13.77 9.76
C CYS A 60 13.87 12.39 10.38
N GLY A 61 15.07 11.88 10.10
CA GLY A 61 15.47 10.52 10.43
C GLY A 61 14.92 9.47 9.46
N ILE A 62 15.09 8.20 9.83
CA ILE A 62 14.61 7.03 9.09
C ILE A 62 13.64 6.27 9.99
N ASP A 63 12.34 6.55 9.84
CA ASP A 63 11.24 5.83 10.51
C ASP A 63 10.45 4.98 9.52
N VAL A 64 10.03 5.56 8.38
CA VAL A 64 9.26 4.88 7.34
C VAL A 64 9.88 5.17 5.96
N THR A 65 9.82 4.19 5.06
CA THR A 65 10.27 4.33 3.67
C THR A 65 9.38 3.54 2.72
N GLU A 66 9.29 3.99 1.47
CA GLU A 66 8.64 3.24 0.39
C GLU A 66 9.70 2.44 -0.38
N PHE A 67 9.44 1.17 -0.62
CA PHE A 67 10.28 0.35 -1.49
C PHE A 67 9.45 -0.72 -2.20
N GLY A 68 9.57 -0.79 -3.53
CA GLY A 68 8.81 -1.74 -4.36
C GLY A 68 7.29 -1.57 -4.27
N GLY A 69 6.81 -0.32 -4.18
CA GLY A 69 5.38 0.00 -4.07
C GLY A 69 4.75 -0.39 -2.73
N ARG A 70 5.56 -0.58 -1.69
CA ARG A 70 5.13 -0.98 -0.35
C ARG A 70 5.79 -0.10 0.70
N TRP A 71 5.05 0.21 1.77
CA TRP A 71 5.58 0.93 2.93
C TRP A 71 6.26 -0.01 3.92
N TRP A 72 7.38 0.47 4.46
CA TRP A 72 8.25 -0.24 5.37
C TRP A 72 8.61 0.65 6.56
N LYS A 73 8.47 0.13 7.77
CA LYS A 73 8.79 0.82 9.03
C LYS A 73 10.06 0.26 9.63
N ALA A 74 10.96 1.13 10.06
CA ALA A 74 12.22 0.75 10.67
C ALA A 74 11.97 0.00 11.99
N GLU A 75 12.62 -1.14 12.17
CA GLU A 75 12.59 -1.90 13.44
C GLU A 75 13.08 -1.03 14.61
N ARG A 76 14.04 -0.15 14.32
CA ARG A 76 14.56 0.88 15.22
C ARG A 76 14.71 2.17 14.43
N PRO A 77 13.85 3.18 14.66
CA PRO A 77 13.98 4.47 14.00
C PRO A 77 15.37 5.07 14.24
N VAL A 78 15.94 5.64 13.19
CA VAL A 78 17.23 6.33 13.24
C VAL A 78 16.94 7.82 13.23
N GLY A 79 17.53 8.58 14.15
CA GLY A 79 17.43 10.04 14.11
C GLY A 79 18.08 10.64 12.87
N ASP A 80 17.90 11.95 12.65
CA ASP A 80 18.64 12.65 11.61
C ASP A 80 20.15 12.49 11.87
N PRO A 81 20.90 11.87 10.95
CA PRO A 81 22.33 11.66 11.12
C PRO A 81 23.16 12.94 10.99
N GLY A 82 22.55 14.06 10.57
CA GLY A 82 23.21 15.35 10.44
C GLY A 82 24.26 15.37 9.32
N ALA A 83 25.12 16.39 9.38
CA ALA A 83 26.15 16.60 8.36
C ALA A 83 27.17 15.46 8.33
N ARG A 84 27.55 15.01 7.13
CA ARG A 84 28.58 13.99 6.89
C ARG A 84 29.72 14.52 6.01
N PRO A 85 30.90 13.90 6.05
CA PRO A 85 31.98 14.25 5.13
C PRO A 85 31.58 14.07 3.66
N ASP A 86 31.93 15.02 2.79
CA ASP A 86 31.73 14.91 1.35
C ASP A 86 32.59 13.76 0.81
N PRO A 87 32.05 12.84 -0.01
CA PRO A 87 32.81 11.73 -0.56
C PRO A 87 33.94 12.17 -1.51
N SER A 88 33.85 13.36 -2.12
CA SER A 88 34.86 13.95 -2.98
C SER A 88 35.93 14.73 -2.21
N ASP A 89 35.59 15.24 -1.02
CA ASP A 89 36.50 15.95 -0.12
C ASP A 89 36.09 15.74 1.36
N PRO A 90 36.71 14.77 2.07
CA PRO A 90 36.39 14.45 3.46
C PRO A 90 36.62 15.60 4.46
N SER A 91 37.30 16.68 4.06
CA SER A 91 37.49 17.87 4.91
C SER A 91 36.25 18.79 4.95
N VAL A 92 35.32 18.61 4.01
CA VAL A 92 34.08 19.37 3.91
C VAL A 92 32.94 18.56 4.51
N MET A 93 32.24 19.13 5.49
CA MET A 93 31.01 18.55 6.03
C MET A 93 29.81 19.07 5.23
N ARG A 94 28.95 18.18 4.74
CA ARG A 94 27.73 18.50 4.01
C ARG A 94 26.52 17.86 4.65
N TYR A 95 25.42 18.60 4.60
CA TYR A 95 24.11 18.12 4.95
C TYR A 95 23.18 18.40 3.78
N ASP A 96 22.78 17.36 3.08
CA ASP A 96 21.79 17.38 1.99
C ASP A 96 20.46 16.74 2.42
N GLY A 97 20.39 16.21 3.64
CA GLY A 97 19.19 15.55 4.16
C GLY A 97 18.93 14.19 3.49
N GLU A 98 19.94 13.60 2.87
CA GLU A 98 19.84 12.34 2.13
C GLU A 98 21.02 11.40 2.42
N ILE A 99 20.84 10.11 2.13
CA ILE A 99 21.90 9.10 2.18
C ILE A 99 21.80 8.16 1.00
N SER A 100 22.89 8.04 0.25
CA SER A 100 23.04 7.00 -0.77
C SER A 100 23.39 5.65 -0.14
N GLY A 101 22.77 4.59 -0.66
CA GLY A 101 23.05 3.25 -0.21
C GLY A 101 22.33 2.20 -1.05
N LYS A 102 22.16 1.02 -0.46
CA LYS A 102 21.53 -0.12 -1.10
C LYS A 102 20.36 -0.62 -0.26
N MET A 103 19.24 -0.87 -0.92
CA MET A 103 18.13 -1.66 -0.40
C MET A 103 18.28 -3.11 -0.84
N ARG A 104 18.08 -4.04 0.09
CA ARG A 104 17.99 -5.47 -0.18
C ARG A 104 16.76 -6.03 0.50
N LEU A 105 15.87 -6.61 -0.30
CA LEU A 105 14.78 -7.43 0.21
C LEU A 105 15.39 -8.73 0.75
N LEU A 106 15.33 -8.96 2.07
CA LEU A 106 15.85 -10.16 2.71
C LEU A 106 14.82 -11.30 2.67
N SER A 107 13.55 -10.95 2.76
CA SER A 107 12.39 -11.81 2.57
C SER A 107 11.17 -10.95 2.23
N THR A 108 10.02 -11.56 1.97
CA THR A 108 8.75 -10.83 1.77
C THR A 108 8.33 -9.97 2.97
N GLU A 109 8.94 -10.15 4.13
CA GLU A 109 8.63 -9.45 5.38
C GLU A 109 9.83 -8.71 5.97
N LYS A 110 10.98 -8.69 5.29
CA LYS A 110 12.18 -8.03 5.80
C LYS A 110 12.90 -7.30 4.69
N LEU A 111 13.11 -6.01 4.91
CA LEU A 111 13.92 -5.15 4.06
C LEU A 111 15.14 -4.65 4.86
N GLN A 112 16.26 -4.47 4.18
CA GLN A 112 17.46 -3.87 4.76
C GLN A 112 17.97 -2.74 3.87
N PHE A 113 18.23 -1.60 4.48
CA PHE A 113 19.06 -0.53 3.92
C PHE A 113 20.49 -0.65 4.45
N THR A 114 21.47 -0.38 3.61
CA THR A 114 22.88 -0.25 3.98
C THR A 114 23.45 0.96 3.27
N ALA A 115 23.88 1.97 4.04
CA ALA A 115 24.50 3.16 3.48
C ALA A 115 25.82 2.80 2.78
N ASP A 116 26.20 3.55 1.74
CA ASP A 116 27.42 3.27 0.98
C ASP A 116 28.70 3.44 1.83
N THR A 117 28.62 4.26 2.88
CA THR A 117 29.65 4.43 3.92
C THR A 117 29.84 3.19 4.80
N GLY A 118 28.84 2.30 4.87
CA GLY A 118 28.86 1.07 5.67
C GLY A 118 28.66 1.28 7.19
N ASP A 119 28.55 2.51 7.66
CA ASP A 119 28.37 2.87 9.07
C ASP A 119 26.90 2.80 9.53
N LEU A 120 25.95 2.75 8.59
CA LEU A 120 24.52 2.72 8.86
C LEU A 120 23.85 1.53 8.17
N VAL A 121 23.21 0.69 8.98
CA VAL A 121 22.36 -0.42 8.53
C VAL A 121 21.00 -0.31 9.23
N VAL A 122 19.93 -0.27 8.44
CA VAL A 122 18.55 -0.17 8.94
C VAL A 122 17.75 -1.36 8.44
N ARG A 123 17.02 -2.02 9.34
CA ARG A 123 16.08 -3.10 9.01
C ARG A 123 14.67 -2.60 9.13
N PHE A 124 13.80 -3.07 8.24
CA PHE A 124 12.42 -2.67 8.20
C PHE A 124 11.47 -3.85 8.15
N ASP A 125 10.33 -3.67 8.80
CA ASP A 125 9.14 -4.49 8.71
C ASP A 125 8.11 -3.81 7.80
N PRO A 126 7.25 -4.57 7.12
CA PRO A 126 6.14 -4.01 6.41
C PRO A 126 5.20 -3.20 7.29
N THR A 127 4.64 -2.14 6.73
CA THR A 127 3.59 -1.38 7.41
C THR A 127 2.50 -0.93 6.46
N ALA A 128 1.30 -0.71 7.00
CA ALA A 128 0.23 0.01 6.33
C ALA A 128 0.26 1.51 6.64
N GLU A 129 1.09 1.94 7.60
CA GLU A 129 1.26 3.34 7.96
C GLU A 129 1.97 4.10 6.82
N SER A 130 1.34 5.16 6.34
CA SER A 130 2.01 6.14 5.47
C SER A 130 2.94 7.02 6.31
N PRO A 131 4.06 7.54 5.75
CA PRO A 131 4.99 8.36 6.49
C PRO A 131 4.31 9.64 7.01
N GLU A 132 4.52 9.95 8.28
CA GLU A 132 4.33 11.30 8.80
C GLU A 132 5.57 12.11 8.42
N ILE A 133 5.37 13.23 7.72
CA ILE A 133 6.46 13.92 7.00
C ILE A 133 7.62 14.30 7.92
N CYS A 134 7.32 14.76 9.14
CA CYS A 134 8.27 14.96 10.24
C CYS A 134 7.52 14.87 11.57
N LYS A 135 8.16 14.31 12.59
CA LYS A 135 7.66 14.26 13.98
C LYS A 135 8.42 15.21 14.87
#